data_AF-A0A843URJ8-F1
#
_entry.id   AF-A0A843URJ8-F1
#
_cell.length_a   1.000
_cell.length_b   1.000
_cell.length_c   1.000
_cell.angle_alpha   90.00
_cell.angle_beta   90.00
_cell.angle_gamma   90.00
#
_symmetry.space_group_name_H-M   'P 1'
#
loop_
_entity.id
_entity.type
_entity.pdbx_description
1 polymer ?
#
loop_
_entity_poly.entity_id
_entity_poly.type
_entity_poly.pdbx_seq_one_letter_code
_entity_poly.pdbx_strand_id
1 'polypeptide(L)'
;MAAEPRRLDYWRKYLRSANGGIFDVIEHAILVAASDCPKEFLVQRDRIAETLFSCQLARCHGCDKVKQQFSPEEEEEDDLEEPGREGDGVAVGVEKDRKFSSMDDAEEVGANRMVSNYSYDEAEALTEEMEEESQMIGEVLRIKEIVANQDDEPDSLLFESLRRLQLMAISVETLKWVEGDGR
;
A
#
# COMPACT_ATOMS: atom_id res chain seq x y z
N MET A 1 -23.12 -0.82 17.06
CA MET A 1 -22.88 -1.71 18.21
C MET A 1 -22.56 -0.87 19.44
N ALA A 2 -23.53 -0.65 20.34
CA ALA A 2 -23.28 0.09 21.57
C ALA A 2 -22.48 -0.79 22.54
N ALA A 3 -21.22 -0.45 22.80
CA ALA A 3 -20.45 -1.12 23.83
C ALA A 3 -21.10 -0.80 25.19
N GLU A 4 -21.62 -1.84 25.85
CA GLU A 4 -22.24 -1.80 27.18
C GLU A 4 -21.42 -0.89 28.13
N PRO A 5 -21.94 0.28 28.54
CA PRO A 5 -21.18 1.27 29.32
C PRO A 5 -20.65 0.71 30.64
N ARG A 6 -21.34 -0.31 31.18
CA ARG A 6 -20.97 -1.02 32.41
C ARG A 6 -19.65 -1.78 32.31
N ARG A 7 -19.24 -2.24 31.12
CA ARG A 7 -17.99 -2.99 30.95
C ARG A 7 -16.77 -2.07 31.01
N LEU A 8 -16.89 -0.85 30.49
CA LEU A 8 -15.79 0.12 30.48
C LEU A 8 -15.53 0.72 31.86
N ASP A 9 -16.54 0.84 32.72
CA ASP A 9 -16.37 1.39 34.08
C ASP A 9 -15.45 0.54 34.95
N TYR A 10 -15.54 -0.79 34.83
CA TYR A 10 -14.61 -1.71 35.47
C TYR A 10 -13.16 -1.43 35.04
N TRP A 11 -12.91 -1.36 33.73
CA TRP A 11 -11.59 -1.09 33.18
C TRP A 11 -11.06 0.30 33.54
N ARG A 12 -11.92 1.32 33.53
CA ARG A 12 -11.55 2.68 33.98
C ARG A 12 -11.12 2.71 35.44
N LYS A 13 -11.74 1.89 36.30
CA LYS A 13 -11.36 1.78 37.71
C LYS A 13 -10.05 1.00 37.86
N TYR A 14 -9.91 -0.11 37.15
CA TYR A 14 -8.70 -0.93 37.13
C TYR A 14 -7.46 -0.14 36.67
N LEU A 15 -7.58 0.57 35.54
CA LEU A 15 -6.49 1.37 34.98
C LEU A 15 -6.16 2.60 35.85
N ARG A 16 -7.16 3.19 36.54
CA ARG A 16 -6.91 4.24 37.53
C ARG A 16 -6.16 3.78 38.77
N SER A 17 -6.20 2.49 39.10
CA SER A 17 -5.40 1.93 40.19
C SER A 17 -3.96 1.62 39.80
N ALA A 18 -3.62 1.67 38.50
CA ALA A 18 -2.24 1.53 38.06
C ALA A 18 -1.44 2.80 38.35
N ASN A 19 -0.15 2.65 38.65
CA ASN A 19 0.75 3.77 38.92
C ASN A 19 1.21 4.40 37.61
N GLY A 20 0.37 5.21 36.98
CA GLY A 20 0.67 5.89 35.72
C GLY A 20 -0.58 6.38 35.00
N GLY A 21 -0.38 7.22 33.99
CA GLY A 21 -1.45 7.59 33.05
C GLY A 21 -1.88 6.38 32.21
N ILE A 22 -3.06 6.48 31.59
CA ILE A 22 -3.58 5.41 30.73
C ILE A 22 -2.62 5.07 29.58
N PHE A 23 -1.95 6.07 29.01
CA PHE A 23 -0.98 5.88 27.94
C PHE A 23 0.28 5.16 28.44
N ASP A 24 0.79 5.54 29.61
CA ASP A 24 1.90 4.82 30.25
C ASP A 24 1.53 3.35 30.43
N VAL A 25 0.33 3.05 30.93
CA VAL A 25 -0.12 1.68 31.12
C VAL A 25 -0.21 0.92 29.80
N ILE A 26 -0.67 1.55 28.71
CA ILE A 26 -0.70 0.94 27.37
C ILE A 26 0.71 0.64 26.88
N GLU A 27 1.65 1.58 27.01
CA GLU A 27 3.05 1.39 26.59
C GLU A 27 3.71 0.26 27.38
N HIS A 28 3.57 0.24 28.70
CA HIS A 28 4.11 -0.84 29.53
C HIS A 28 3.45 -2.19 29.20
N ALA A 29 2.15 -2.23 28.93
CA ALA A 29 1.47 -3.46 28.51
C ALA A 29 1.99 -3.98 27.16
N ILE A 30 2.28 -3.08 26.21
CA ILE A 30 2.91 -3.43 24.93
C ILE A 30 4.31 -3.99 25.15
N LEU A 31 5.13 -3.33 25.97
CA LEU A 31 6.49 -3.78 26.27
C LEU A 31 6.49 -5.16 26.96
N VAL A 32 5.60 -5.38 27.92
CA VAL A 32 5.44 -6.68 28.59
C VAL A 32 4.99 -7.75 27.60
N ALA A 33 3.98 -7.48 26.77
CA ALA A 33 3.49 -8.44 25.78
C ALA A 33 4.56 -8.80 24.73
N ALA A 34 5.35 -7.82 24.28
CA ALA A 34 6.46 -8.04 23.36
C ALA A 34 7.59 -8.87 23.98
N SER A 35 7.81 -8.74 25.30
CA SER A 35 8.86 -9.47 26.03
C SER A 35 8.43 -10.90 26.36
N ASP A 36 7.21 -11.07 26.87
CA ASP A 36 6.73 -12.34 27.40
C ASP A 36 6.15 -13.25 26.30
N CYS A 37 5.55 -12.65 25.26
CA CYS A 37 4.81 -13.37 24.21
C CYS A 37 5.09 -12.81 22.80
N PRO A 38 6.35 -12.73 22.32
CA PRO A 38 6.70 -11.99 21.10
C PRO A 38 5.98 -12.46 19.83
N LYS A 39 5.85 -13.78 19.63
CA LYS A 39 5.21 -14.33 18.43
C LYS A 39 3.71 -14.07 18.40
N GLU A 40 3.05 -14.21 19.55
CA GLU A 40 1.61 -13.95 19.68
C GLU A 40 1.32 -12.45 19.58
N PHE A 41 2.19 -11.62 20.16
CA PHE A 41 2.11 -10.18 20.06
C PHE A 41 2.23 -9.71 18.61
N LEU A 42 3.14 -10.28 17.81
CA LEU A 42 3.25 -9.97 16.38
C LEU A 42 1.95 -10.26 15.62
N VAL A 43 1.29 -11.39 15.89
CA VAL A 43 0.01 -11.73 15.26
C VAL A 43 -1.13 -10.82 15.72
N GLN A 44 -1.12 -10.39 17.00
CA GLN A 44 -2.16 -9.50 17.53
C GLN A 44 -1.93 -8.03 17.20
N ARG A 45 -0.72 -7.65 16.77
CA ARG A 45 -0.34 -6.27 16.48
C ARG A 45 -1.30 -5.61 15.50
N ASP A 46 -1.67 -6.32 14.44
CA ASP A 46 -2.53 -5.77 13.39
C ASP A 46 -3.93 -5.46 13.93
N ARG A 47 -4.46 -6.32 14.81
CA ARG A 47 -5.73 -6.10 15.49
C ARG A 47 -5.67 -4.94 16.49
N ILE A 48 -4.54 -4.76 17.18
CA ILE A 48 -4.33 -3.61 18.06
C ILE A 48 -4.29 -2.33 17.23
N ALA A 49 -3.54 -2.31 16.13
CA ALA A 49 -3.47 -1.18 15.21
C ALA A 49 -4.86 -0.84 14.62
N GLU A 50 -5.56 -1.84 14.09
CA GLU A 50 -6.92 -1.69 13.59
C GLU A 50 -7.84 -1.07 14.65
N THR A 51 -7.75 -1.53 15.90
CA THR A 51 -8.53 -0.96 17.01
C THR A 51 -8.18 0.50 17.25
N LEU A 52 -6.89 0.88 17.23
CA LEU A 52 -6.46 2.27 17.40
C LEU A 52 -7.00 3.19 16.29
N PHE A 53 -6.98 2.73 15.04
CA PHE A 53 -7.42 3.52 13.89
C PHE A 53 -8.94 3.52 13.70
N SER A 54 -9.63 2.49 14.16
CA SER A 54 -11.09 2.34 14.04
C SER A 54 -11.85 2.83 15.28
N CYS A 55 -11.16 3.02 16.41
CA CYS A 55 -11.74 3.62 17.60
C CYS A 55 -12.18 5.05 17.28
N GLN A 56 -13.49 5.26 17.11
CA GLN A 56 -14.08 6.59 17.01
C GLN A 56 -13.74 7.37 18.29
N LEU A 57 -12.79 8.30 18.18
CA LEU A 57 -12.49 9.25 19.23
C LEU A 57 -13.81 9.96 19.55
N ALA A 58 -14.30 9.76 20.78
CA ALA A 58 -15.48 10.45 21.25
C ALA A 58 -15.27 11.95 21.00
N ARG A 59 -16.11 12.52 20.12
CA ARG A 59 -16.05 13.89 19.59
C ARG A 59 -15.17 14.79 20.45
N CYS A 60 -13.99 15.14 19.95
CA CYS A 60 -13.20 16.21 20.56
C CYS A 60 -14.11 17.44 20.65
N HIS A 61 -14.45 17.89 21.86
CA HIS A 61 -15.32 19.05 22.09
C HIS A 61 -14.71 20.39 21.60
N GLY A 62 -13.56 20.36 20.91
CA GLY A 62 -12.89 21.53 20.36
C GLY A 62 -12.08 21.27 19.08
N CYS A 63 -12.34 20.19 18.33
CA CYS A 63 -11.63 19.90 17.09
C CYS A 63 -12.64 19.77 15.94
N ASP A 64 -12.82 20.84 15.16
CA ASP A 64 -13.77 20.90 14.03
C ASP A 64 -13.30 20.14 12.77
N LYS A 65 -12.36 19.21 12.91
CA LYS A 65 -11.81 18.45 11.78
C LYS A 65 -11.38 17.04 12.19
N VAL A 66 -12.32 16.11 12.31
CA VAL A 66 -12.05 14.71 11.96
C VAL A 66 -13.29 14.16 11.26
N LYS A 67 -13.34 14.35 9.94
CA LYS A 67 -14.09 13.42 9.09
C LYS A 67 -13.19 12.19 8.94
N GLN A 68 -13.54 11.11 9.62
CA GLN A 68 -13.09 9.79 9.20
C GLN A 68 -14.35 9.00 8.82
N GLN A 69 -14.87 9.35 7.65
CA GLN A 69 -15.78 8.52 6.88
C GLN A 69 -15.01 8.18 5.60
N PHE A 70 -14.43 6.98 5.55
CA PHE A 70 -14.29 6.30 4.27
C PHE A 70 -15.65 5.67 4.00
N SER A 71 -16.48 6.34 3.20
CA SER A 71 -17.48 5.64 2.39
C SER A 71 -16.72 5.09 1.17
N PRO A 72 -16.93 3.83 0.77
CA PRO A 72 -16.61 3.42 -0.59
C PRO A 72 -17.37 4.36 -1.51
N GLU A 73 -16.67 5.05 -2.40
CA GLU A 73 -17.29 5.85 -3.45
C GLU A 73 -18.01 4.84 -4.36
N GLU A 74 -19.33 4.84 -4.24
CA GLU A 74 -20.22 4.21 -5.21
C GLU A 74 -19.97 4.89 -6.56
N GLU A 75 -19.76 4.06 -7.57
CA GLU A 75 -19.53 4.41 -8.97
C GLU A 75 -20.61 5.41 -9.44
N GLU A 76 -20.23 6.67 -9.64
CA GLU A 76 -21.05 7.61 -10.41
C GLU A 76 -20.77 7.38 -11.89
N GLU A 77 -21.72 6.70 -12.55
CA GLU A 77 -21.84 6.57 -14.00
C GLU A 77 -21.87 7.98 -14.64
N ASP A 78 -20.80 8.35 -15.33
CA ASP A 78 -20.77 9.55 -16.17
C ASP A 78 -21.38 9.20 -17.53
N ASP A 79 -22.61 9.69 -17.72
CA ASP A 79 -23.42 9.66 -18.95
C ASP A 79 -22.63 10.28 -20.12
N LEU A 80 -22.09 9.46 -21.02
CA LEU A 80 -21.62 9.90 -22.32
C LEU A 80 -22.58 9.43 -23.41
N GLU A 81 -23.39 10.39 -23.86
CA GLU A 81 -24.44 10.26 -24.87
C GLU A 81 -23.94 9.69 -26.21
N GLU A 82 -24.64 8.65 -26.68
CA GLU A 82 -24.57 8.06 -28.02
C GLU A 82 -24.98 9.06 -29.12
N PRO A 83 -24.23 9.23 -30.23
CA PRO A 83 -24.65 10.07 -31.33
C PRO A 83 -25.66 9.33 -32.23
N GLY A 84 -26.94 9.68 -32.06
CA GLY A 84 -28.05 9.22 -32.88
C GLY A 84 -27.93 9.62 -34.36
N ARG A 85 -28.15 8.64 -35.24
CA ARG A 85 -28.36 8.83 -36.68
C ARG A 85 -29.85 8.71 -37.00
N GLU A 86 -30.40 9.73 -37.66
CA GLU A 86 -31.57 9.80 -38.57
C GLU A 86 -32.00 11.28 -38.61
N GLY A 87 -32.31 11.99 -39.70
CA GLY A 87 -32.44 11.74 -41.13
C GLY A 87 -33.17 12.96 -41.76
N ASP A 88 -32.87 13.24 -43.02
CA ASP A 88 -33.63 14.05 -44.00
C ASP A 88 -33.49 15.60 -44.07
N GLY A 89 -33.35 16.12 -45.31
CA GLY A 89 -33.46 17.57 -45.62
C GLY A 89 -32.54 18.24 -46.68
N VAL A 90 -32.46 17.71 -47.92
CA VAL A 90 -32.52 18.46 -49.21
C VAL A 90 -31.50 19.58 -49.57
N ALA A 91 -30.61 19.22 -50.53
CA ALA A 91 -30.33 19.85 -51.85
C ALA A 91 -28.97 20.50 -52.20
N VAL A 92 -28.62 20.17 -53.46
CA VAL A 92 -27.76 20.86 -54.46
C VAL A 92 -26.32 20.37 -54.63
N GLY A 93 -26.15 19.48 -55.62
CA GLY A 93 -25.20 19.66 -56.73
C GLY A 93 -23.75 19.23 -56.49
N VAL A 94 -23.31 18.16 -57.16
CA VAL A 94 -22.39 18.20 -58.32
C VAL A 94 -22.02 16.75 -58.71
N GLU A 95 -22.05 16.50 -60.01
CA GLU A 95 -21.81 15.25 -60.72
C GLU A 95 -20.36 14.74 -60.62
N LYS A 96 -20.14 13.40 -60.54
CA LYS A 96 -19.44 12.60 -61.59
C LYS A 96 -19.01 11.18 -61.13
N ASP A 97 -19.51 10.22 -61.90
CA ASP A 97 -18.88 9.00 -62.42
C ASP A 97 -18.33 7.87 -61.52
N ARG A 98 -19.22 6.87 -61.34
CA ARG A 98 -19.09 5.40 -61.43
C ARG A 98 -17.68 4.79 -61.65
N LYS A 99 -17.28 3.87 -60.76
CA LYS A 99 -16.62 2.61 -61.14
C LYS A 99 -16.89 1.48 -60.14
N PHE A 100 -17.19 0.31 -60.70
CA PHE A 100 -17.67 -0.95 -60.11
C PHE A 100 -16.54 -1.86 -59.57
N SER A 101 -16.83 -2.65 -58.53
CA SER A 101 -16.59 -4.12 -58.35
C SER A 101 -16.58 -4.42 -56.84
N SER A 102 -17.59 -5.07 -56.25
CA SER A 102 -17.92 -6.52 -56.20
C SER A 102 -16.96 -7.36 -55.34
N MET A 103 -17.53 -7.86 -54.22
CA MET A 103 -17.44 -9.17 -53.53
C MET A 103 -16.12 -9.96 -53.54
N ASP A 104 -15.69 -10.42 -52.34
CA ASP A 104 -15.35 -11.81 -51.94
C ASP A 104 -14.50 -11.72 -50.66
N ASP A 105 -14.97 -12.16 -49.49
CA ASP A 105 -15.12 -13.52 -48.94
C ASP A 105 -13.92 -14.00 -48.10
N ALA A 106 -14.28 -14.42 -46.88
CA ALA A 106 -13.67 -15.41 -45.99
C ALA A 106 -12.22 -15.29 -45.46
N GLU A 107 -12.18 -15.28 -44.12
CA GLU A 107 -11.26 -15.99 -43.22
C GLU A 107 -9.81 -16.18 -43.65
N GLU A 108 -8.95 -15.35 -43.06
CA GLU A 108 -7.80 -15.86 -42.31
C GLU A 108 -7.39 -14.76 -41.31
N VAL A 109 -7.02 -15.14 -40.08
CA VAL A 109 -5.81 -14.64 -39.39
C VAL A 109 -5.95 -14.94 -37.89
N GLY A 110 -5.02 -15.75 -37.42
CA GLY A 110 -4.29 -15.40 -36.20
C GLY A 110 -4.70 -16.15 -34.94
N ALA A 111 -4.29 -17.41 -34.87
CA ALA A 111 -3.78 -17.92 -33.61
C ALA A 111 -2.71 -16.95 -33.07
N ASN A 112 -2.75 -16.70 -31.75
CA ASN A 112 -1.76 -15.96 -30.95
C ASN A 112 -1.99 -14.45 -30.72
N ARG A 113 -3.15 -14.05 -30.21
CA ARG A 113 -3.23 -12.85 -29.36
C ARG A 113 -3.36 -13.21 -27.88
N MET A 114 -2.41 -14.02 -27.39
CA MET A 114 -2.03 -14.05 -25.97
C MET A 114 -0.94 -12.98 -25.77
N VAL A 115 -1.23 -11.75 -26.17
CA VAL A 115 -0.47 -10.59 -25.70
C VAL A 115 -1.30 -10.08 -24.54
N SER A 116 -0.96 -10.53 -23.34
CA SER A 116 -1.46 -9.94 -22.10
C SER A 116 -1.31 -8.42 -22.26
N ASN A 117 -2.42 -7.69 -22.22
CA ASN A 117 -2.38 -6.23 -22.17
C ASN A 117 -1.82 -5.86 -20.79
N TYR A 118 -0.49 -5.92 -20.63
CA TYR A 118 0.19 -5.24 -19.54
C TYR A 118 -0.17 -3.76 -19.68
N SER A 119 -0.90 -3.24 -18.69
CA SER A 119 -1.19 -1.81 -18.63
C SER A 119 0.13 -1.05 -18.49
N TYR A 120 0.23 0.12 -19.09
CA TYR A 120 1.40 0.99 -18.90
C TYR A 120 1.65 1.25 -17.41
N ASP A 121 0.58 1.45 -16.65
CA ASP A 121 0.61 1.66 -15.20
C ASP A 121 1.13 0.42 -14.43
N GLU A 122 0.85 -0.79 -14.93
CA GLU A 122 1.32 -2.04 -14.32
C GLU A 122 2.82 -2.26 -14.59
N ALA A 123 3.29 -1.92 -15.79
CA ALA A 123 4.71 -1.96 -16.13
C ALA A 123 5.53 -0.88 -15.40
N GLU A 124 4.94 0.29 -15.16
CA GLU A 124 5.53 1.37 -14.37
C GLU A 124 5.69 0.96 -12.89
N ALA A 125 4.63 0.39 -12.29
CA ALA A 125 4.67 -0.10 -10.90
C ALA A 125 5.75 -1.17 -10.67
N LEU A 126 5.90 -2.11 -11.61
CA LEU A 126 6.95 -3.13 -11.54
C LEU A 126 8.36 -2.55 -11.65
N THR A 127 8.53 -1.47 -12.43
CA THR A 127 9.83 -0.79 -12.57
C THR A 127 10.19 -0.04 -11.29
N GLU A 128 9.23 0.65 -10.67
CA GLU A 128 9.41 1.31 -9.37
C GLU A 128 9.79 0.29 -8.29
N GLU A 129 9.10 -0.84 -8.21
CA GLU A 129 9.41 -1.94 -7.28
C GLU A 129 10.84 -2.46 -7.48
N MET A 130 11.26 -2.71 -8.72
CA MET A 130 12.62 -3.14 -9.04
C MET A 130 13.70 -2.11 -8.66
N GLU A 131 13.43 -0.82 -8.86
CA GLU A 131 14.35 0.26 -8.49
C GLU A 131 14.47 0.39 -6.97
N GLU A 132 13.37 0.27 -6.22
CA GLU A 132 13.35 0.27 -4.76
C GLU A 132 14.14 -0.91 -4.19
N GLU A 133 13.96 -2.11 -4.73
CA GLU A 133 14.74 -3.30 -4.34
C GLU A 133 16.24 -3.09 -4.60
N SER A 134 16.59 -2.51 -5.75
CA SER A 134 17.98 -2.22 -6.10
C SER A 134 18.63 -1.22 -5.14
N GLN A 135 17.88 -0.18 -4.74
CA GLN A 135 18.31 0.80 -3.74
C GLN A 135 18.50 0.13 -2.37
N MET A 136 17.60 -0.77 -1.99
CA MET A 136 17.68 -1.53 -0.75
C MET A 136 18.95 -2.38 -0.69
N ILE A 137 19.23 -3.15 -1.75
CA ILE A 137 20.42 -3.99 -1.84
C ILE A 137 21.70 -3.15 -1.75
N GLY A 138 21.77 -2.03 -2.46
CA GLY A 138 22.92 -1.13 -2.41
C GLY A 138 23.15 -0.53 -1.02
N GLU A 139 22.09 -0.16 -0.31
CA GLU A 139 22.16 0.31 1.08
C GLU A 139 22.68 -0.77 2.03
N VAL A 140 22.17 -2.01 1.92
CA VAL A 140 22.61 -3.14 2.75
C VAL A 140 24.09 -3.44 2.51
N LEU A 141 24.56 -3.43 1.27
CA LEU A 141 25.97 -3.67 0.95
C LEU A 141 26.89 -2.59 1.54
N ARG A 142 26.47 -1.32 1.49
CA ARG A 142 27.22 -0.24 2.13
C ARG A 142 27.26 -0.39 3.64
N ILE A 143 26.14 -0.73 4.28
CA ILE A 143 26.10 -0.97 5.73
C ILE A 143 26.99 -2.16 6.09
N LYS A 144 26.97 -3.23 5.29
CA LYS A 144 27.84 -4.40 5.46
C LYS A 144 29.31 -4.02 5.41
N GLU A 145 29.71 -3.12 4.51
CA GLU A 145 31.08 -2.58 4.45
C GLU A 145 31.46 -1.78 5.70
N ILE A 146 30.57 -0.90 6.18
CA ILE A 146 30.76 -0.12 7.42
C ILE A 146 30.95 -1.07 8.62
N VAL A 147 30.14 -2.13 8.71
CA VAL A 147 30.24 -3.14 9.78
C VAL A 147 31.52 -3.98 9.64
N ALA A 148 31.97 -4.27 8.41
CA ALA A 148 33.22 -4.98 8.18
C ALA A 148 34.45 -4.15 8.60
N ASN A 149 34.36 -2.82 8.48
CA ASN A 149 35.40 -1.87 8.86
C ASN A 149 35.14 -1.20 10.23
N GLN A 150 34.45 -1.90 11.14
CA GLN A 150 34.02 -1.35 12.43
C GLN A 150 35.15 -0.77 13.32
N ASP A 151 36.41 -1.19 13.11
CA ASP A 151 37.56 -0.68 13.88
C ASP A 151 38.07 0.68 13.34
N ASP A 152 37.77 1.01 12.08
CA ASP A 152 38.20 2.24 11.40
C ASP A 152 37.08 3.29 11.29
N GLU A 153 35.82 2.86 11.44
CA GLU A 153 34.65 3.73 11.39
C GLU A 153 34.26 4.24 12.79
N PRO A 154 33.80 5.49 12.94
CA PRO A 154 33.33 6.00 14.22
C PRO A 154 32.04 5.30 14.67
N ASP A 155 31.95 5.01 15.97
CA ASP A 155 30.79 4.37 16.61
C ASP A 155 29.44 4.99 16.19
N SER A 156 29.38 6.32 16.02
CA SER A 156 28.17 7.02 15.58
C SER A 156 27.68 6.56 14.20
N LEU A 157 28.59 6.36 13.25
CA LEU A 157 28.26 5.88 11.91
C LEU A 157 27.83 4.41 11.95
N LEU A 158 28.46 3.59 12.81
CA LEU A 158 28.05 2.22 13.04
C LEU A 158 26.62 2.15 13.59
N PHE A 159 26.32 2.92 14.65
CA PHE A 159 24.98 2.95 15.25
C PHE A 159 23.91 3.46 14.30
N GLU A 160 24.19 4.52 13.55
CA GLU A 160 23.25 5.05 12.56
C GLU A 160 22.98 4.03 11.45
N SER A 161 24.04 3.37 10.96
CA SER A 161 23.95 2.34 9.93
C SER A 161 23.15 1.12 10.40
N LEU A 162 23.37 0.65 11.63
CA LEU A 162 22.62 -0.45 12.22
C LEU A 162 21.15 -0.09 12.47
N ARG A 163 20.88 1.14 12.94
CA ARG A 163 19.51 1.63 13.11
C ARG A 163 18.79 1.73 11.78
N ARG A 164 19.49 2.20 10.74
CA ARG A 164 18.95 2.27 9.38
C ARG A 164 18.63 0.87 8.86
N LEU A 165 19.55 -0.08 9.01
CA LEU A 165 19.35 -1.48 8.64
C LEU A 165 18.11 -2.08 9.32
N GLN A 166 17.90 -1.78 10.61
CA GLN A 166 16.74 -2.27 11.36
C GLN A 166 15.40 -1.70 10.86
N LEU A 167 15.39 -0.48 10.33
CA LEU A 167 14.18 0.19 9.84
C LEU A 167 13.85 -0.17 8.39
N MET A 168 14.77 -0.79 7.66
CA MET A 168 14.54 -1.25 6.29
C MET A 168 13.65 -2.50 6.28
N ALA A 169 12.71 -2.55 5.33
CA ALA A 169 11.88 -3.73 5.08
C ALA A 169 12.66 -4.78 4.27
N ILE A 170 13.66 -5.41 4.88
CA ILE A 170 14.53 -6.37 4.20
C ILE A 170 13.79 -7.70 3.97
N SER A 171 13.64 -8.11 2.71
CA SER A 171 13.03 -9.40 2.33
C SER A 171 14.04 -10.55 2.41
N VAL A 172 13.56 -11.79 2.55
CA VAL A 172 14.43 -12.99 2.51
C VAL A 172 15.16 -13.12 1.16
N GLU A 173 14.56 -12.62 0.09
CA GLU A 173 15.14 -12.62 -1.25
C GLU A 173 16.31 -11.65 -1.33
N THR A 174 16.18 -10.42 -0.82
CA THR A 174 17.30 -9.46 -0.74
C THR A 174 18.48 -9.99 0.07
N LEU A 175 18.25 -10.71 1.17
CA LEU A 175 19.33 -11.34 1.95
C LEU A 175 20.08 -12.41 1.17
N LYS A 176 19.39 -13.23 0.37
CA LYS A 176 20.03 -14.26 -0.47
C LYS A 176 20.94 -13.63 -1.53
N TRP A 177 20.54 -12.50 -2.09
CA TRP A 177 21.38 -11.75 -3.04
C TRP A 177 22.65 -11.23 -2.37
N VAL A 178 22.53 -10.62 -1.20
CA VAL A 178 23.67 -10.09 -0.43
C VAL A 178 24.60 -11.20 0.11
N GLU A 179 24.07 -12.39 0.37
CA GLU A 179 24.83 -13.59 0.76
C GLU A 179 25.59 -14.19 -0.42
N GLY A 180 24.99 -14.21 -1.62
CA GLY A 180 25.57 -14.75 -2.84
C GLY A 180 26.78 -13.97 -3.37
N ASP A 181 26.86 -12.67 -3.12
CA ASP A 181 27.95 -11.79 -3.58
C ASP A 181 29.18 -11.79 -2.64
N GLY A 182 29.17 -12.63 -1.60
CA GLY A 182 30.24 -12.74 -0.60
C GLY A 182 31.27 -13.85 -0.84
N ARG A 183 31.45 -14.34 -2.07
CA ARG A 183 32.35 -15.47 -2.39
C ARG A 183 33.52 -15.10 -3.29
#